data_AF-X1DUR7-F1
#
_entry.id   AF-X1DUR7-F1
#
_cell.length_a   1.000
_cell.length_b   1.000
_cell.length_c   1.000
_cell.angle_alpha   90.00
_cell.angle_beta   90.00
_cell.angle_gamma   90.00
#
_symmetry.space_group_name_H-M   'P 1'
#
loop_
_entity.id
_entity.type
_entity.pdbx_description
1 polymer ?
#
loop_
_entity_poly.entity_id
_entity_poly.type
_entity_poly.pdbx_seq_one_letter_code
_entity_poly.pdbx_strand_id
1 'polypeptide(L)'
;YDFQGTRYFLLLVNDYQHNHGTSIISPFKEDMLSDNNILAKLSTDCCKTSSCCEHVERKYFGPVNLTKLEIKLMDEYGRILDMNNMDYSLSFELEILYDL
;
A
#
# COMPACT_ATOMS: atom_id res chain seq x y z
N TYR A 1 15.97 -20.47 -9.99
CA TYR A 1 16.50 -19.54 -8.97
C TYR A 1 16.46 -18.18 -9.62
N ASP A 2 15.54 -17.32 -9.21
CA ASP A 2 15.43 -15.98 -9.77
C ASP A 2 16.50 -15.09 -9.11
N PHE A 3 17.38 -14.50 -9.92
CA PHE A 3 18.54 -13.73 -9.43
C PHE A 3 18.18 -12.26 -9.16
N GLN A 4 16.98 -11.82 -9.56
CA GLN A 4 16.62 -10.39 -9.62
C GLN A 4 16.11 -9.78 -8.31
N GLY A 5 16.08 -10.53 -7.20
CA GLY A 5 15.57 -10.02 -5.92
C GLY A 5 14.06 -9.70 -5.97
N THR A 6 13.57 -8.93 -5.01
CA THR A 6 12.15 -8.56 -4.95
C THR A 6 11.79 -7.61 -6.09
N ARG A 7 10.82 -8.01 -6.93
CA ARG A 7 10.43 -7.27 -8.14
C ARG A 7 9.55 -6.06 -7.87
N TYR A 8 8.73 -6.13 -6.83
CA TYR A 8 7.90 -5.03 -6.38
C TYR A 8 7.54 -5.18 -4.90
N PHE A 9 7.22 -4.05 -4.28
CA PHE A 9 6.70 -3.99 -2.92
C PHE A 9 5.24 -3.56 -2.94
N LEU A 10 4.48 -4.09 -2.00
CA LEU A 10 3.11 -3.65 -1.73
C LEU A 10 3.11 -2.82 -0.45
N LEU A 11 2.49 -1.64 -0.52
CA LEU A 11 2.21 -0.80 0.63
C LEU A 11 0.78 -1.08 1.10
N LEU A 12 0.67 -1.61 2.32
CA LEU A 12 -0.59 -1.81 3.00
C LEU A 12 -0.72 -0.77 4.11
N VAL A 13 -1.88 -0.13 4.16
CA VAL A 13 -2.23 0.85 5.19
C VAL A 13 -3.58 0.48 5.74
N ASN A 14 -3.60 0.02 6.98
CA ASN A 14 -4.80 -0.25 7.74
C ASN A 14 -5.10 0.95 8.65
N ASP A 15 -6.20 1.62 8.39
CA ASP A 15 -6.72 2.76 9.15
C ASP A 15 -7.77 2.36 10.20
N TYR A 16 -8.05 1.05 10.30
CA TYR A 16 -9.08 0.45 11.16
C TYR A 16 -10.50 0.94 10.87
N GLN A 17 -10.71 1.64 9.75
CA GLN A 17 -12.02 1.83 9.17
C GLN A 17 -12.38 0.71 8.20
N HIS A 18 -13.66 0.38 8.18
CA HIS A 18 -14.21 -0.68 7.30
C HIS A 18 -15.21 -0.11 6.30
N ASN A 19 -15.34 1.21 6.23
CA ASN A 19 -16.31 1.90 5.39
C ASN A 19 -15.68 2.46 4.11
N HIS A 20 -14.81 1.70 3.44
CA HIS A 20 -14.26 2.03 2.13
C HIS A 20 -14.46 0.91 1.12
N GLY A 21 -14.53 1.29 -0.17
CA GLY A 21 -14.54 0.33 -1.26
C GLY A 21 -13.17 -0.33 -1.49
N THR A 22 -13.17 -1.56 -1.97
CA THR A 22 -11.95 -2.30 -2.34
C THR A 22 -11.47 -1.82 -3.70
N SER A 23 -10.19 -1.45 -3.85
CA SER A 23 -9.76 -0.83 -5.12
C SER A 23 -8.49 -1.41 -5.76
N ILE A 24 -7.94 -2.53 -5.27
CA ILE A 24 -6.81 -3.19 -5.93
C ILE A 24 -7.02 -4.71 -6.01
N ILE A 25 -7.11 -5.25 -7.22
CA ILE A 25 -7.05 -6.70 -7.47
C ILE A 25 -5.62 -7.02 -7.90
N SER A 26 -4.79 -7.50 -6.96
CA SER A 26 -3.47 -8.04 -7.28
C SER A 26 -3.61 -9.43 -7.92
N PRO A 27 -3.04 -9.72 -9.10
CA PRO A 27 -3.32 -10.97 -9.81
C PRO A 27 -2.70 -12.26 -9.21
N PHE A 28 -2.13 -12.24 -8.00
CA PHE A 28 -1.46 -13.42 -7.43
C PHE A 28 -1.81 -13.74 -5.96
N LYS A 29 -2.01 -15.06 -5.75
CA LYS A 29 -2.38 -15.84 -4.54
C LYS A 29 -3.76 -15.53 -3.93
N GLU A 30 -4.57 -16.60 -3.89
CA GLU A 30 -5.96 -16.64 -3.42
C GLU A 30 -6.21 -15.93 -2.07
N ASP A 31 -5.21 -15.86 -1.19
CA ASP A 31 -5.33 -15.22 0.13
C ASP A 31 -5.05 -13.71 0.14
N MET A 32 -4.23 -13.17 -0.78
CA MET A 32 -3.92 -11.73 -0.85
C MET A 32 -4.92 -10.92 -1.69
N LEU A 33 -5.79 -11.62 -2.42
CA LEU A 33 -6.87 -11.03 -3.22
C LEU A 33 -7.92 -10.27 -2.40
N SER A 34 -7.90 -10.41 -1.06
CA SER A 34 -8.95 -9.91 -0.18
C SER A 34 -8.51 -8.80 0.80
N ASP A 35 -7.22 -8.42 0.81
CA ASP A 35 -6.78 -7.36 1.72
C ASP A 35 -7.09 -5.97 1.15
N ASN A 36 -8.16 -5.38 1.66
CA ASN A 36 -8.64 -4.06 1.29
C ASN A 36 -7.72 -2.92 1.76
N ASN A 37 -6.59 -3.25 2.39
CA ASN A 37 -5.64 -2.29 2.91
C ASN A 37 -4.50 -1.95 1.94
N ILE A 38 -4.37 -2.66 0.80
CA ILE A 38 -3.34 -2.34 -0.19
C ILE A 38 -3.64 -0.98 -0.82
N LEU A 39 -2.70 -0.03 -0.70
CA LEU A 39 -2.80 1.33 -1.24
C LEU A 39 -1.82 1.62 -2.37
N ALA A 40 -0.69 0.93 -2.43
CA ALA A 40 0.26 1.12 -3.52
C ALA A 40 1.05 -0.14 -3.83
N LYS A 41 1.52 -0.20 -5.07
CA LYS A 41 2.48 -1.17 -5.60
C LYS A 41 3.66 -0.40 -6.19
N LEU A 42 4.83 -0.63 -5.63
CA LEU A 42 6.07 0.03 -6.01
C LEU A 42 6.94 -0.98 -6.73
N SER A 43 7.18 -0.79 -8.03
CA SER A 43 8.13 -1.63 -8.77
C SER A 43 9.56 -1.36 -8.28
N THR A 44 10.42 -2.38 -8.21
CA THR A 44 11.84 -2.19 -7.84
C THR A 44 12.67 -1.70 -9.04
N ASP A 45 12.18 -1.90 -10.27
CA ASP A 45 12.84 -1.43 -11.52
C ASP A 45 12.70 0.09 -11.76
N CYS A 46 12.37 0.83 -10.71
CA CYS A 46 11.72 2.14 -10.70
C CYS A 46 12.67 3.27 -10.26
N CYS A 47 13.74 3.51 -11.00
CA CYS A 47 14.69 4.58 -10.63
C CYS A 47 14.64 5.80 -11.55
N LYS A 48 13.72 5.87 -12.54
CA LYS A 48 13.85 6.84 -13.64
C LYS A 48 12.58 7.58 -14.10
N THR A 49 11.37 7.10 -13.82
CA THR A 49 10.12 7.77 -14.28
C THR A 49 9.03 7.70 -13.22
N SER A 50 8.20 8.73 -13.10
CA SER A 50 7.06 8.79 -12.16
C SER A 50 5.96 7.74 -12.39
N SER A 51 6.06 6.95 -13.47
CA SER A 51 5.07 5.96 -13.88
C SER A 51 5.24 4.57 -13.23
N CYS A 52 6.15 4.42 -12.27
CA CYS A 52 6.51 3.12 -11.69
C CYS A 52 5.95 2.86 -10.28
N CYS A 53 5.18 3.82 -9.76
CA CYS A 53 4.39 3.68 -8.54
C CYS A 53 2.90 3.66 -8.91
N GLU A 54 2.28 2.49 -8.84
CA GLU A 54 0.83 2.36 -8.96
C GLU A 54 0.24 2.58 -7.56
N HIS A 55 -0.54 3.64 -7.36
CA HIS A 55 -1.21 3.90 -6.09
C HIS A 55 -2.70 4.10 -6.33
N VAL A 56 -3.48 3.89 -5.28
CA VAL A 56 -4.93 3.96 -5.35
C VAL A 56 -5.47 4.79 -4.20
N GLU A 57 -6.40 5.67 -4.54
CA GLU A 57 -7.10 6.51 -3.59
C GLU A 57 -8.11 5.69 -2.79
N ARG A 58 -8.07 5.78 -1.46
CA ARG A 58 -9.08 5.19 -0.58
C ARG A 58 -10.24 6.14 -0.40
N LYS A 59 -11.38 5.80 -1.01
CA LYS A 59 -12.65 6.54 -0.88
C LYS A 59 -13.54 5.90 0.17
N TYR A 60 -13.85 6.67 1.22
CA TYR A 60 -14.76 6.26 2.28
C TYR A 60 -16.22 6.57 1.92
N PHE A 61 -17.14 5.73 2.39
CA PHE A 61 -18.58 5.94 2.31
C PHE A 61 -19.03 6.91 3.41
N GLY A 62 -18.66 8.17 3.24
CA GLY A 62 -18.93 9.26 4.19
C GLY A 62 -17.71 9.62 5.06
N PRO A 63 -17.86 10.64 5.93
CA PRO A 63 -16.77 11.15 6.75
C PRO A 63 -16.25 10.09 7.74
N VAL A 64 -14.93 10.04 7.93
CA VAL A 64 -14.27 9.13 8.86
C VAL A 64 -13.30 9.87 9.77
N ASN A 65 -13.10 9.32 10.96
CA ASN A 65 -12.09 9.79 11.89
C ASN A 65 -10.89 8.85 11.85
N LEU A 66 -9.77 9.33 11.31
CA LEU A 66 -8.51 8.60 11.26
C LEU A 66 -7.71 8.89 12.52
N THR A 67 -7.53 7.89 13.38
CA THR A 67 -6.83 8.04 14.68
C THR A 67 -5.52 7.26 14.74
N LYS A 68 -5.40 6.21 13.93
CA LYS A 68 -4.24 5.33 13.89
C LYS A 68 -4.10 4.76 12.49
N LEU A 69 -2.86 4.72 11.99
CA LEU A 69 -2.49 4.02 10.76
C LEU A 69 -1.49 2.92 11.11
N GLU A 70 -1.76 1.71 10.64
CA GLU A 70 -0.80 0.61 10.64
C GLU A 70 -0.27 0.44 9.21
N ILE A 71 1.03 0.66 9.05
CA ILE A 71 1.69 0.65 7.75
C ILE A 71 2.54 -0.63 7.65
N LYS A 72 2.38 -1.38 6.56
CA LYS A 72 3.17 -2.57 6.24
C LYS A 72 3.69 -2.48 4.82
N LEU A 73 4.96 -2.82 4.65
CA LEU A 73 5.55 -3.12 3.35
C LEU A 73 5.62 -4.63 3.21
N MET A 74 5.14 -5.15 2.09
CA MET A 74 5.20 -6.57 1.77
C MET A 74 5.92 -6.79 0.45
N ASP A 75 6.57 -7.95 0.33
CA ASP A 75 7.16 -8.40 -0.92
C ASP A 75 6.11 -9.03 -1.85
N GLU A 76 6.53 -9.48 -3.04
CA GLU A 76 5.66 -10.10 -4.02
C GLU A 76 5.08 -11.47 -3.58
N TYR A 77 5.57 -12.01 -2.47
CA TYR A 77 5.14 -13.29 -1.89
C TYR A 77 4.21 -13.10 -0.68
N GLY A 78 3.94 -11.85 -0.29
CA GLY A 78 3.09 -11.49 0.85
C GLY A 78 3.78 -11.56 2.21
N ARG A 79 5.11 -11.58 2.22
CA ARG A 79 5.90 -11.55 3.46
C ARG A 79 6.15 -10.10 3.83
N ILE A 80 6.19 -9.81 5.14
CA ILE A 80 6.65 -8.50 5.62
C ILE A 80 8.08 -8.29 5.10
N LEU A 81 8.28 -7.15 4.46
CA LEU A 81 9.55 -6.79 3.87
C LEU A 81 10.58 -6.50 4.97
N ASP A 82 11.69 -7.25 4.94
CA ASP A 82 12.86 -6.94 5.74
C ASP A 82 13.75 -5.94 4.98
N MET A 83 13.76 -4.70 5.46
CA MET A 83 14.54 -3.62 4.88
C MET A 83 16.03 -3.70 5.23
N ASN A 84 16.50 -4.69 6.01
CA ASN A 84 17.90 -4.87 6.38
C ASN A 84 18.56 -3.57 6.88
N ASN A 85 17.95 -2.92 7.88
CA ASN A 85 18.37 -1.64 8.44
C ASN A 85 18.38 -0.44 7.46
N MET A 86 17.68 -0.54 6.33
CA MET A 86 17.46 0.59 5.44
C MET A 86 16.26 1.44 5.90
N ASP A 87 16.37 2.74 5.68
CA ASP A 87 15.28 3.68 5.93
C ASP A 87 14.30 3.75 4.76
N TYR A 88 13.06 4.13 5.05
CA TYR A 88 12.04 4.44 4.05
C TYR A 88 11.22 5.67 4.45
N SER A 89 10.70 6.37 3.46
CA SER A 89 9.85 7.55 3.64
C SER A 89 8.63 7.46 2.74
N LEU A 90 7.49 7.95 3.23
CA LEU A 90 6.22 7.96 2.51
C LEU A 90 5.44 9.23 2.87
N SER A 91 4.57 9.65 1.96
CA SER A 91 3.70 10.81 2.14
C SER A 91 2.26 10.41 1.82
N PHE A 92 1.32 10.88 2.65
CA PHE A 92 -0.11 10.72 2.41
C PHE A 92 -0.73 12.07 2.08
N GLU A 93 -1.62 12.08 1.10
CA GLU A 93 -2.51 13.19 0.82
C GLU A 93 -3.91 12.84 1.34
N LEU A 94 -4.49 13.70 2.16
CA LEU A 94 -5.79 13.48 2.79
C LEU A 94 -6.71 14.67 2.55
N GLU A 95 -7.96 14.38 2.17
CA GLU A 95 -9.03 15.36 2.15
C GLU A 95 -9.72 15.40 3.52
N ILE A 96 -9.74 16.58 4.16
CA ILE A 96 -10.30 16.78 5.50
C ILE A 96 -11.51 17.71 5.39
N LEU A 97 -12.67 17.25 5.90
CA LEU A 97 -13.93 18.00 5.85
C LEU A 97 -13.99 19.17 6.86
N TYR A 98 -13.36 19.00 8.01
CA TYR A 98 -13.33 20.00 9.08
C TYR A 98 -11.90 20.17 9.58
N ASP A 99 -11.36 21.37 9.44
CA ASP A 99 -10.16 21.78 10.15
C ASP A 99 -10.62 22.40 11.48
N LEU A 100 -10.02 21.96 12.59
CA LEU A 100 -10.43 22.33 13.96
C LEU A 100 -9.78 23.64 14.39
#